data_AF-A0A2P7V0N6-F1
#
_entry.id   AF-A0A2P7V0N6-F1
#
_cell.length_a   1.000
_cell.length_b   1.000
_cell.length_c   1.000
_cell.angle_alpha   90.00
_cell.angle_beta   90.00
_cell.angle_gamma   90.00
#
_symmetry.space_group_name_H-M   'P 1'
#
loop_
_entity.id
_entity.type
_entity.pdbx_description
1 polymer ?
#
loop_
_entity_poly.entity_id
_entity_poly.type
_entity_poly.pdbx_seq_one_letter_code
_entity_poly.pdbx_strand_id
1 'polypeptide(L)'
;MEMSAISQLTPIRTPSVNKPTPAEVSQEFSSFLSDAVNKVNQAQVESSNLADKFAAGEITDLHQVTVAGQKASVMLQMTMQVRNKMIESYQEIMRMSI
;
A
#
# COMPACT_ATOMS: atom_id res chain seq x y z
N MET A 1 27.30 -10.88 -61.27
CA MET A 1 28.26 -11.54 -60.35
C MET A 1 28.86 -10.42 -59.50
N GLU A 2 28.61 -10.26 -58.23
CA GLU A 2 27.83 -11.00 -57.24
C GLU A 2 27.47 -10.03 -56.11
N MET A 3 26.27 -10.25 -55.56
CA MET A 3 25.89 -10.15 -54.14
C MET A 3 26.13 -8.83 -53.40
N SER A 4 25.06 -8.08 -53.12
CA SER A 4 24.05 -8.32 -52.07
C SER A 4 24.48 -7.70 -50.74
N ALA A 5 23.64 -6.76 -50.29
CA ALA A 5 23.23 -6.50 -48.90
C ALA A 5 24.37 -6.28 -47.87
N ILE A 6 24.27 -5.35 -46.93
CA ILE A 6 23.25 -5.33 -45.89
C ILE A 6 23.23 -3.89 -45.35
N SER A 7 22.06 -3.26 -45.43
CA SER A 7 21.75 -2.02 -44.73
C SER A 7 21.86 -2.29 -43.22
N GLN A 8 22.77 -1.56 -42.57
CA GLN A 8 23.03 -1.66 -41.14
C GLN A 8 21.79 -1.16 -40.39
N LEU A 9 20.98 -2.10 -39.90
CA LEU A 9 19.86 -1.80 -39.04
C LEU A 9 20.41 -1.35 -37.68
N THR A 10 20.32 -0.06 -37.38
CA THR A 10 20.51 0.47 -36.04
C THR A 10 19.55 -0.24 -35.09
N PRO A 11 20.04 -0.85 -33.98
CA PRO A 11 19.17 -1.49 -33.02
C PRO A 11 18.32 -0.40 -32.35
N ILE A 12 17.00 -0.55 -32.45
CA ILE A 12 16.05 0.23 -31.67
C ILE A 12 16.40 -0.02 -30.21
N ARG A 13 16.95 1.00 -29.54
CA ARG A 13 17.07 1.04 -28.09
C ARG A 13 15.66 1.06 -27.52
N THR A 14 15.18 -0.11 -27.09
CA THR A 14 14.01 -0.16 -26.21
C THR A 14 14.35 0.67 -24.96
N PRO A 15 13.46 1.57 -24.51
CA PRO A 15 13.66 2.22 -23.23
C PRO A 15 13.75 1.12 -22.18
N SER A 16 14.89 1.05 -21.50
CA SER A 16 15.06 0.20 -20.32
C SER A 16 14.10 0.73 -19.27
N VAL A 17 12.91 0.14 -19.21
CA VAL A 17 11.99 0.33 -18.10
C VAL A 17 12.74 -0.20 -16.88
N ASN A 18 13.27 0.71 -16.07
CA ASN A 18 13.96 0.39 -14.83
C ASN A 18 12.92 -0.28 -13.93
N LYS A 19 12.87 -1.62 -13.94
CA LYS A 19 12.01 -2.37 -13.03
C LYS A 19 12.54 -2.11 -11.62
N PRO A 20 11.72 -1.61 -10.70
CA PRO A 20 12.15 -1.38 -9.33
C PRO A 20 12.72 -2.68 -8.77
N THR A 21 13.86 -2.57 -8.12
CA THR A 21 14.54 -3.70 -7.50
C THR A 21 13.69 -4.23 -6.33
N PRO A 22 13.82 -5.52 -5.97
CA PRO A 22 13.11 -6.06 -4.80
C PRO A 22 13.35 -5.26 -3.50
N ALA A 23 14.52 -4.62 -3.38
CA ALA A 23 14.88 -3.76 -2.26
C ALA A 23 14.10 -2.43 -2.26
N GLU A 24 13.93 -1.79 -3.41
CA GLU A 24 13.16 -0.54 -3.55
C GLU A 24 11.67 -0.78 -3.25
N VAL A 25 11.10 -1.88 -3.76
CA VAL A 25 9.71 -2.27 -3.49
C VAL A 25 9.48 -2.55 -2.00
N SER A 26 10.45 -3.19 -1.32
CA SER A 26 10.38 -3.46 0.12
C SER A 26 10.42 -2.19 0.96
N GLN A 27 11.25 -1.21 0.56
CA GLN A 27 11.35 0.08 1.25
C GLN A 27 10.07 0.91 1.09
N GLU A 28 9.50 0.95 -0.12
CA GLU A 28 8.23 1.61 -0.40
C GLU A 28 7.07 0.95 0.38
N PHE A 29 7.07 -0.39 0.46
CA PHE A 29 6.13 -1.14 1.29
C PHE A 29 6.25 -0.77 2.78
N SER A 30 7.47 -0.75 3.32
CA SER A 30 7.69 -0.42 4.73
C SER A 30 7.16 0.98 5.07
N SER A 31 7.41 1.96 4.19
CA SER A 31 6.89 3.31 4.32
C SER A 31 5.36 3.33 4.28
N PHE A 32 4.75 2.67 3.29
CA PHE A 32 3.30 2.61 3.14
C PHE A 32 2.63 1.94 4.34
N LEU A 33 3.18 0.82 4.82
CA LEU A 33 2.66 0.10 5.98
C LEU A 33 2.76 0.95 7.24
N SER A 34 3.87 1.67 7.43
CA SER A 34 4.04 2.60 8.54
C SER A 34 2.96 3.68 8.53
N ASP A 35 2.71 4.30 7.37
CA ASP A 35 1.67 5.30 7.20
C ASP A 35 0.26 4.73 7.43
N ALA A 36 -0.02 3.53 6.93
CA ALA A 36 -1.30 2.86 7.13
C ALA A 36 -1.56 2.57 8.62
N VAL A 37 -0.56 2.04 9.33
CA VAL A 37 -0.64 1.79 10.78
C VAL A 37 -0.84 3.10 11.55
N ASN A 38 -0.14 4.16 11.18
CA ASN A 38 -0.34 5.48 11.78
C ASN A 38 -1.77 6.01 11.57
N LYS A 39 -2.34 5.83 10.38
CA LYS A 39 -3.74 6.22 10.09
C LYS A 39 -4.75 5.41 10.89
N VAL A 40 -4.55 4.09 11.02
CA VAL A 40 -5.40 3.24 11.86
C VAL A 40 -5.33 3.69 13.31
N ASN A 41 -4.13 3.97 13.83
CA ASN A 41 -3.95 4.48 15.18
C ASN A 41 -4.68 5.82 15.40
N GLN A 42 -4.56 6.76 14.46
CA GLN A 42 -5.29 8.03 14.52
C GLN A 42 -6.80 7.82 14.56
N ALA A 43 -7.35 6.95 13.70
CA ALA A 43 -8.78 6.64 13.69
C ALA A 43 -9.24 5.99 15.00
N GLN A 44 -8.39 5.14 15.61
CA GLN A 44 -8.69 4.51 16.89
C GLN A 44 -8.67 5.53 18.04
N VAL A 45 -7.70 6.42 18.08
CA VAL A 45 -7.62 7.51 19.07
C VAL A 45 -8.80 8.48 18.92
N GLU A 46 -9.16 8.84 17.69
CA GLU A 46 -10.34 9.67 17.40
C GLU A 46 -11.63 9.01 17.93
N SER A 47 -11.82 7.72 17.63
CA SER A 47 -12.96 6.96 18.14
C SER A 47 -12.99 6.90 19.66
N SER A 48 -11.84 6.74 20.31
CA SER A 48 -11.74 6.69 21.77
C SER A 48 -12.07 8.05 22.39
N ASN A 49 -11.57 9.14 21.80
CA ASN A 49 -11.86 10.51 22.26
C ASN A 49 -13.35 10.84 22.17
N LEU A 50 -14.00 10.42 21.07
CA LEU A 50 -15.45 10.56 20.91
C LEU A 50 -16.21 9.71 21.93
N ALA A 51 -15.77 8.48 22.21
CA ALA A 51 -16.38 7.65 23.24
C ALA A 51 -16.26 8.31 24.64
N ASP A 52 -15.10 8.86 24.97
CA ASP A 52 -14.86 9.53 26.26
C ASP A 52 -15.73 10.79 26.41
N LYS A 53 -15.82 11.63 25.37
CA LYS A 53 -16.68 12.82 25.36
C LYS A 53 -18.16 12.47 25.46
N PHE A 54 -18.58 11.37 24.85
CA PHE A 54 -19.95 10.88 24.95
C PHE A 54 -20.24 10.39 26.38
N ALA A 55 -19.32 9.63 26.98
CA ALA A 55 -19.45 9.17 28.36
C ALA A 55 -19.44 10.34 29.38
N ALA A 56 -18.69 11.40 29.09
CA ALA A 56 -18.67 12.64 29.88
C ALA A 56 -19.93 13.50 29.69
N GLY A 57 -20.80 13.18 28.72
CA GLY A 57 -22.00 13.95 28.41
C GLY A 57 -21.73 15.25 27.63
N GLU A 58 -20.49 15.48 27.17
CA GLU A 58 -20.11 16.64 26.35
C GLU A 58 -20.68 16.57 24.93
N ILE A 59 -20.91 15.35 24.42
CA ILE A 59 -21.59 15.10 23.16
C ILE A 59 -22.73 14.11 23.36
N THR A 60 -23.88 14.41 22.77
CA THR A 60 -25.09 13.58 22.80
C THR A 60 -25.23 12.70 21.55
N ASP A 61 -24.37 12.92 20.56
CA ASP A 61 -24.44 12.25 19.27
C ASP A 61 -23.72 10.89 19.30
N LEU A 62 -24.44 9.87 19.76
CA LEU A 62 -23.98 8.48 19.75
C LEU A 62 -23.62 7.98 18.33
N HIS A 63 -24.24 8.55 17.29
CA HIS A 63 -24.00 8.12 15.92
C HIS A 63 -22.55 8.40 15.51
N GLN A 64 -21.98 9.53 15.93
CA GLN A 64 -20.58 9.86 15.64
C GLN A 64 -19.59 8.89 16.31
N VAL A 65 -19.82 8.49 17.56
CA VAL A 65 -18.97 7.51 18.26
C VAL A 65 -19.01 6.16 17.54
N THR A 66 -20.21 5.71 17.18
CA THR A 66 -20.42 4.40 16.56
C THR A 66 -19.83 4.36 15.15
N VAL A 67 -20.01 5.43 14.37
CA VAL A 67 -19.41 5.58 13.03
C VAL A 67 -17.89 5.63 13.11
N ALA A 68 -17.33 6.40 14.06
CA ALA A 68 -15.88 6.47 14.24
C ALA A 68 -15.28 5.11 14.60
N GLY A 69 -15.95 4.33 15.47
CA GLY A 69 -15.54 2.97 15.80
C GLY A 69 -15.61 2.02 14.60
N GLN A 70 -16.69 2.07 13.83
CA GLN A 70 -16.82 1.28 12.60
C GLN A 70 -15.74 1.64 11.56
N LYS A 71 -15.48 2.94 11.38
CA LYS A 71 -14.44 3.47 10.48
C LYS A 71 -13.06 2.93 10.86
N ALA A 72 -12.69 2.98 12.14
CA ALA A 72 -11.42 2.43 12.63
C ALA A 72 -11.31 0.92 12.35
N SER A 73 -12.38 0.16 12.59
CA SER A 73 -12.43 -1.29 12.33
C SER A 73 -12.24 -1.63 10.84
N VAL A 74 -12.94 -0.94 9.95
CA VAL A 74 -12.82 -1.13 8.49
C VAL A 74 -11.41 -0.77 8.01
N MET A 75 -10.84 0.34 8.51
CA MET A 75 -9.46 0.73 8.17
C MET A 75 -8.43 -0.32 8.61
N LEU A 76 -8.59 -0.90 9.79
CA LEU A 76 -7.73 -1.98 10.27
C LEU A 76 -7.83 -3.22 9.35
N GLN A 77 -9.05 -3.64 9.01
CA GLN A 77 -9.28 -4.78 8.11
C GLN A 77 -8.63 -4.54 6.74
N MET A 78 -8.82 -3.36 6.18
CA MET A 78 -8.20 -2.98 4.90
C MET A 78 -6.68 -3.00 4.98
N THR A 79 -6.10 -2.49 6.07
CA THR A 79 -4.64 -2.52 6.30
C THR A 79 -4.10 -3.94 6.34
N MET A 80 -4.82 -4.87 6.98
CA MET A 80 -4.46 -6.30 6.99
C MET A 80 -4.50 -6.93 5.59
N GLN A 81 -5.51 -6.61 4.79
CA GLN A 81 -5.61 -7.12 3.42
C GLN A 81 -4.48 -6.60 2.54
N VAL A 82 -4.16 -5.31 2.65
CA VAL A 82 -3.07 -4.70 1.90
C VAL A 82 -1.73 -5.32 2.31
N ARG A 83 -1.48 -5.50 3.62
CA ARG A 83 -0.31 -6.22 4.14
C ARG A 83 -0.19 -7.61 3.53
N ASN A 84 -1.26 -8.40 3.55
CA ASN A 84 -1.24 -9.77 3.01
C ASN A 84 -0.93 -9.78 1.51
N LYS A 85 -1.60 -8.91 0.73
CA LYS A 85 -1.40 -8.83 -0.72
C LYS A 85 0.02 -8.42 -1.11
N MET A 86 0.62 -7.55 -0.31
CA MET A 86 2.00 -7.09 -0.53
C MET A 86 3.01 -8.19 -0.21
N ILE A 87 2.79 -8.98 0.86
CA ILE A 87 3.63 -10.15 1.16
C ILE A 87 3.54 -11.20 0.03
N GLU A 88 2.34 -11.48 -0.47
CA GLU A 88 2.14 -12.38 -1.62
C GLU A 88 2.90 -11.89 -2.86
N SER A 89 2.79 -10.59 -3.17
CA SER A 89 3.45 -9.99 -4.33
C SER A 89 4.98 -10.05 -4.21
N TYR A 90 5.52 -9.82 -3.01
CA TYR A 90 6.95 -10.00 -2.73
C TYR A 90 7.40 -11.45 -2.96
N GLN A 91 6.62 -12.42 -2.45
CA GLN A 91 6.92 -13.85 -2.65
C GLN A 91 6.88 -14.23 -4.13
N GLU A 92 5.93 -13.69 -4.90
CA GLU A 92 5.81 -13.98 -6.33
C GLU A 92 7.01 -13.47 -7.14
N ILE A 93 7.48 -12.24 -6.87
CA ILE A 93 8.67 -11.67 -7.53
C ILE A 93 9.91 -12.54 -7.29
N MET A 94 10.06 -13.06 -6.06
CA MET A 94 11.17 -13.94 -5.71
C MET A 94 11.08 -15.29 -6.45
N ARG A 95 9.87 -15.81 -6.70
CA ARG A 95 9.65 -17.05 -7.46
C ARG A 95 9.85 -16.89 -8.97
N MET A 96 9.67 -15.68 -9.52
CA MET A 96 9.96 -15.40 -10.92
C MET A 96 11.46 -15.26 -11.23
N SER A 97 12.29 -15.00 -10.22
CA SER A 97 13.71 -14.66 -10.38
C SER A 97 14.67 -15.85 -10.21
N ILE A 98 14.14 -17.07 -9.99
CA ILE A 98 14.90 -18.33 -9.93
C ILE A 98 14.81 -19.12 -11.23
#